data_AF-A0A8S2RWJ8-F1
#
_entry.id   AF-A0A8S2RWJ8-F1
#
_cell.length_a   1.000
_cell.length_b   1.000
_cell.length_c   1.000
_cell.angle_alpha   90.00
_cell.angle_beta   90.00
_cell.angle_gamma   90.00
#
_symmetry.space_group_name_H-M   'P 1'
#
loop_
_entity.id
_entity.type
_entity.pdbx_description
1 polymer ?
#
loop_
_entity_poly.entity_id
_entity_poly.type
_entity_poly.pdbx_seq_one_letter_code
_entity_poly.pdbx_strand_id
1 'polypeptide(L)' 'MNLLLRDLSFLSVQLDILMQSQTDKIQQYLQAVMKLASEKQISPIVDCIYELKDTELAFRFLMSGQHKG' A
#
# COMPACT_ATOMS: atom_id res chain seq x y z
N MET A 1 13.89 -1.88 -30.65
CA MET A 1 13.91 -2.63 -29.37
C MET A 1 12.51 -3.19 -29.15
N ASN A 2 12.24 -4.40 -29.62
CA ASN A 2 10.89 -4.99 -29.67
C ASN A 2 10.53 -5.64 -28.33
N LEU A 3 10.00 -4.84 -27.38
CA LEU A 3 9.38 -5.37 -26.16
C LEU A 3 7.99 -6.01 -26.39
N LEU A 4 7.40 -5.81 -27.59
CA LEU A 4 6.02 -6.22 -27.92
C LEU A 4 5.87 -7.69 -28.37
N LEU A 5 6.93 -8.50 -28.34
CA LEU A 5 6.91 -9.91 -28.77
C LEU A 5 6.68 -10.91 -27.63
N ARG A 6 6.32 -10.46 -26.43
CA ARG A 6 5.99 -11.31 -25.29
C ARG A 6 4.59 -10.98 -24.82
N ASP A 7 3.83 -12.01 -24.45
CA ASP A 7 2.49 -11.91 -23.84
C ASP A 7 2.61 -11.23 -22.47
N LEU A 8 2.81 -9.91 -22.50
CA LEU A 8 3.07 -9.06 -21.35
C LEU A 8 1.96 -8.01 -21.29
N SER A 9 1.35 -7.92 -20.12
CA SER A 9 0.40 -6.85 -19.81
C SER A 9 1.10 -5.75 -19.02
N PHE A 10 0.85 -4.50 -19.41
CA PHE A 10 1.23 -3.33 -18.62
C PHE A 10 0.01 -2.83 -17.86
N LEU A 11 0.06 -2.87 -16.53
CA LEU A 11 -0.99 -2.32 -15.67
C LEU A 11 -0.49 -1.09 -14.94
N SER A 12 -1.22 0.01 -15.10
CA SER A 12 -1.14 1.16 -14.20
C SER A 12 -2.17 0.98 -13.09
N VAL A 13 -1.74 1.01 -11.83
CA VAL A 13 -2.60 0.82 -10.66
C VAL A 13 -2.68 2.15 -9.89
N GLN A 14 -3.90 2.68 -9.77
CA GLN A 14 -4.19 3.96 -9.11
C GLN A 14 -5.24 3.71 -8.02
N LEU A 15 -4.75 3.52 -6.78
CA LEU A 15 -5.61 3.16 -5.65
C LEU A 15 -6.56 4.30 -5.25
N ASP A 16 -6.09 5.54 -5.36
CA ASP A 16 -6.83 6.76 -5.11
C ASP A 16 -8.10 6.86 -5.98
N ILE A 17 -7.99 6.56 -7.28
CA ILE A 17 -9.14 6.55 -8.19
C ILE A 17 -10.12 5.44 -7.83
N LEU A 18 -9.61 4.24 -7.51
CA LEU A 18 -10.44 3.14 -7.04
C LEU A 18 -11.23 3.55 -5.78
N MET A 19 -10.57 4.24 -4.84
CA MET A 19 -11.15 4.73 -3.57
C MET A 19 -12.26 5.73 -3.75
N GLN A 20 -12.18 6.57 -4.79
CA GLN A 20 -13.18 7.60 -5.02
C GLN A 20 -14.38 7.11 -5.84
N SER A 21 -14.17 6.16 -6.76
CA SER A 21 -15.12 5.90 -7.86
C SER A 21 -15.64 4.47 -7.97
N GLN A 22 -15.02 3.50 -7.28
CA GLN A 22 -15.31 2.07 -7.48
C GLN A 22 -15.48 1.33 -6.15
N THR A 23 -16.47 1.77 -5.36
CA THR A 23 -16.78 1.25 -4.02
C THR A 23 -16.92 -0.28 -3.99
N ASP A 24 -17.62 -0.88 -4.94
CA ASP A 24 -17.84 -2.34 -4.97
C ASP A 24 -16.53 -3.12 -5.16
N LYS A 25 -15.63 -2.63 -6.02
CA LYS A 25 -14.32 -3.28 -6.22
C LYS A 25 -13.45 -3.15 -4.97
N ILE A 26 -13.52 -2.03 -4.28
CA ILE A 26 -12.80 -1.87 -3.02
C ILE A 26 -13.32 -2.78 -1.94
N GLN A 27 -14.64 -2.96 -1.84
CA GLN A 27 -15.19 -3.93 -0.90
C GLN A 27 -14.65 -5.34 -1.16
N GLN A 28 -14.51 -5.74 -2.43
CA GLN A 28 -13.90 -7.02 -2.80
C GLN A 28 -12.43 -7.10 -2.36
N TYR A 29 -11.64 -6.04 -2.60
CA TYR A 29 -10.23 -6.00 -2.16
C TYR A 29 -10.10 -6.03 -0.63
N LEU A 30 -10.95 -5.30 0.08
CA LEU A 30 -10.96 -5.32 1.56
C LEU A 30 -11.30 -6.70 2.10
N GLN A 31 -12.29 -7.39 1.51
CA GLN A 31 -12.60 -8.78 1.88
C GLN A 31 -11.40 -9.71 1.66
N ALA A 32 -10.67 -9.54 0.56
CA ALA A 32 -9.45 -10.31 0.30
C ALA A 32 -8.37 -10.02 1.36
N VAL A 33 -8.13 -8.76 1.71
CA VAL A 33 -7.17 -8.37 2.77
C VAL A 33 -7.57 -8.95 4.13
N MET A 34 -8.85 -8.88 4.49
CA MET A 34 -9.37 -9.44 5.74
C MET A 34 -9.16 -10.97 5.81
N LYS A 35 -9.37 -11.67 4.69
CA LYS A 35 -9.12 -13.11 4.60
C LYS A 35 -7.63 -13.42 4.75
N LEU A 36 -6.75 -12.68 4.08
CA LEU A 36 -5.31 -12.86 4.21
C LEU A 36 -4.83 -12.60 5.65
N ALA A 37 -5.44 -11.62 6.33
CA ALA A 37 -5.15 -11.36 7.74
C ALA A 37 -5.62 -12.51 8.65
N SER A 38 -6.84 -13.03 8.45
CA SER A 38 -7.35 -14.13 9.26
C SER A 38 -6.57 -15.43 9.07
N GLU A 39 -6.06 -15.65 7.84
CA GLU A 39 -5.17 -16.76 7.50
C GLU A 39 -3.70 -16.51 7.90
N LYS A 40 -3.40 -15.37 8.53
CA LYS A 40 -2.05 -14.95 8.95
C LYS A 40 -1.02 -14.90 7.81
N GLN A 41 -1.49 -14.69 6.57
CA GLN A 41 -0.63 -14.49 5.40
C GLN A 41 -0.05 -13.08 5.33
N ILE A 42 -0.68 -12.12 6.01
CA ILE A 42 -0.15 -10.78 6.21
C ILE A 42 0.01 -10.51 7.71
N SER A 43 1.05 -9.76 8.05
CA SER A 43 1.39 -9.37 9.43
C SER A 43 1.58 -7.86 9.51
N PRO A 44 1.41 -7.25 10.69
CA PRO A 44 1.76 -5.85 10.91
C PRO A 44 3.21 -5.56 10.52
N ILE A 45 3.45 -4.37 10.02
CA ILE A 45 4.80 -3.84 9.77
C ILE A 45 5.40 -3.32 11.09
N VAL A 46 6.71 -3.04 11.09
CA VAL A 46 7.38 -2.47 12.27
C VAL A 46 6.95 -1.03 12.45
N ASP A 47 6.48 -0.68 13.65
CA ASP A 47 6.02 0.67 13.95
C ASP A 47 7.18 1.57 14.43
N CYS A 48 7.15 2.84 13.99
CA CYS A 48 7.93 3.93 14.56
C CYS A 48 6.96 5.01 15.05
N ILE A 49 6.73 5.05 16.36
CA ILE A 49 5.65 5.85 16.97
C ILE A 49 6.20 7.20 17.41
N TYR A 50 5.57 8.27 16.94
CA TYR A 50 5.84 9.66 17.33
C TYR A 50 4.63 10.24 18.05
N GLU A 51 4.85 11.12 19.04
CA GLU A 51 3.76 11.84 19.69
C GLU A 51 3.21 12.95 18.76
N LEU A 52 1.99 13.43 19.03
CA LEU A 52 1.34 14.46 18.20
C LEU A 52 2.21 15.73 18.03
N LYS A 53 2.95 16.10 19.07
CA LYS A 53 3.85 17.27 19.05
C LYS A 53 5.08 17.08 18.15
N ASP A 54 5.45 15.82 17.84
CA ASP A 54 6.65 15.47 17.10
C ASP A 54 6.37 15.22 15.61
N THR A 55 5.26 15.75 15.09
CA THR A 55 4.83 15.55 13.70
C THR A 55 5.92 15.93 12.69
N GLU A 56 6.62 17.06 12.88
CA GLU A 56 7.71 17.47 11.99
C GLU A 56 8.87 16.47 11.98
N LEU A 57 9.22 15.93 13.15
CA LEU A 57 10.28 14.93 13.28
C LEU A 57 9.90 13.63 12.58
N ALA A 58 8.64 13.20 12.69
CA ALA A 58 8.12 12.02 11.99
C ALA A 58 8.26 12.16 10.47
N PHE A 59 7.91 13.33 9.91
CA PHE A 59 8.10 13.60 8.48
C PHE A 59 9.57 13.62 8.08
N ARG A 60 10.45 14.26 8.85
CA ARG A 60 11.90 14.27 8.58
C ARG A 60 12.48 12.85 8.61
N PHE A 61 12.06 12.02 9.55
CA PHE A 61 12.47 10.62 9.63
C PHE A 61 12.00 9.82 8.41
N LEU A 62 10.74 9.98 7.99
CA LEU A 62 10.22 9.34 6.78
C LEU A 62 11.06 9.72 5.55
N MET A 63 11.32 11.03 5.37
CA MET A 63 12.11 11.55 4.24
C MET A 63 13.58 11.11 4.25
N SER A 64 14.12 10.74 5.41
CA SER A 64 15.50 10.25 5.52
C SER A 64 15.72 8.87 4.90
N GLY A 65 14.63 8.11 4.66
CA GLY A 65 14.70 6.73 4.15
C GLY A 65 15.28 5.71 5.13
N GLN A 66 15.48 6.08 6.40
CA GLN A 66 16.03 5.18 7.44
C GLN A 66 14.96 4.30 8.11
N HIS A 67 13.69 4.45 7.73
CA HIS A 67 12.59 3.66 8.25
C HIS A 67 12.62 2.22 7.69
N LYS A 68 12.12 1.28 8.49
CA LYS A 68 11.82 -0.10 8.06
C LYS A 68 10.32 -0.31 8.21
N GLY A 69 9.68 -0.81 7.15
CA GLY A 69 8.23 -0.79 7.04
C GLY A 69 7.83 0.33 6.11
#